data_AF-K0UND3-F1
#
_entry.id   AF-K0UND3-F1
#
_cell.length_a   1.000
_cell.length_b   1.000
_cell.length_c   1.000
_cell.angle_alpha   90.00
_cell.angle_beta   90.00
_cell.angle_gamma   90.00
#
_symmetry.space_group_name_H-M   'P 1'
#
loop_
_entity.id
_entity.type
_entity.pdbx_description
1 polymer ?
#
loop_
_entity_poly.entity_id
_entity_poly.type
_entity_poly.pdbx_seq_one_letter_code
_entity_poly.pdbx_strand_id
1 'polypeptide(L)'
;MLVGAATLAALGAAVTACGTAPPPPDLDDLTTALDRARADSKLAAELAATSRGRLADVLAEVAAQRSAHAEALSDEIVRLTGQAAPSAAATSTTPSSAASVPAPTVEDVIGALRTSADSATQAAGALTGYRAGLLASIAASCACAYTVALAGAGGGR
;
A
#
# COMPACT_ATOMS: atom_id res chain seq x y z
N MET A 1 -14.84 43.80 37.70
CA MET A 1 -14.22 42.84 36.78
C MET A 1 -14.44 41.45 37.36
N LEU A 2 -15.43 40.72 36.84
CA LEU A 2 -15.88 39.44 37.41
C LEU A 2 -15.24 38.29 36.63
N VAL A 3 -14.65 37.34 37.37
CA VAL A 3 -13.99 36.11 36.92
C VAL A 3 -15.01 35.13 36.33
N GLY A 4 -14.63 34.41 35.28
CA GLY A 4 -15.39 33.26 34.77
C GLY A 4 -14.44 32.19 34.22
N ALA A 5 -14.16 31.16 35.04
CA ALA A 5 -13.43 29.96 34.65
C ALA A 5 -14.42 28.92 34.08
N ALA A 6 -14.16 28.44 32.86
CA ALA A 6 -14.91 27.34 32.27
C ALA A 6 -14.19 26.01 32.53
N THR A 7 -14.71 25.22 33.46
CA THR A 7 -14.29 23.83 33.70
C THR A 7 -15.02 22.92 32.70
N LEU A 8 -14.30 22.34 31.75
CA LEU A 8 -14.83 21.35 30.82
C LEU A 8 -14.81 19.97 31.49
N ALA A 9 -15.98 19.49 31.90
CA ALA A 9 -16.18 18.14 32.42
C ALA A 9 -16.12 17.11 31.27
N ALA A 10 -15.10 16.24 31.29
CA ALA A 10 -15.07 15.03 30.48
C ALA A 10 -15.35 13.82 31.38
N LEU A 11 -16.59 13.32 31.35
CA LEU A 11 -16.94 12.03 31.95
C LEU A 11 -16.86 10.93 30.89
N GLY A 12 -16.04 9.91 31.18
CA GLY A 12 -16.43 8.50 31.05
C GLY A 12 -16.16 7.78 29.72
N ALA A 13 -15.17 6.89 29.74
CA ALA A 13 -15.35 5.49 29.34
C ALA A 13 -14.27 4.63 30.01
N ALA A 14 -14.65 3.88 31.05
CA ALA A 14 -13.83 2.81 31.60
C ALA A 14 -13.85 1.63 30.63
N VAL A 15 -12.68 1.26 30.08
CA VAL A 15 -12.53 -0.01 29.35
C VAL A 15 -12.05 -1.07 30.34
N THR A 16 -12.97 -1.94 30.75
CA THR A 16 -12.63 -3.24 31.33
C THR A 16 -12.04 -4.10 30.22
N ALA A 17 -10.72 -4.09 30.08
CA ALA A 17 -10.01 -4.95 29.13
C ALA A 17 -9.94 -6.39 29.67
N CYS A 18 -11.03 -7.14 29.53
CA CYS A 18 -11.02 -8.59 29.62
C CYS A 18 -11.14 -9.17 28.20
N GLY A 19 -10.02 -9.70 27.68
CA GLY A 19 -9.97 -10.46 26.44
C GLY A 19 -9.53 -9.65 25.23
N THR A 20 -8.31 -9.89 24.75
CA THR A 20 -7.85 -9.45 23.43
C THR A 20 -8.65 -10.21 22.38
N ALA A 21 -9.71 -9.58 21.84
CA ALA A 21 -10.37 -10.10 20.65
C ALA A 21 -9.32 -10.20 19.52
N PRO A 22 -9.36 -11.26 18.69
CA PRO A 22 -8.52 -11.33 17.49
C PRO A 22 -8.73 -10.06 16.65
N PRO A 23 -7.68 -9.53 15.99
CA PRO A 23 -7.83 -8.40 15.10
C PRO A 23 -8.90 -8.72 14.03
N PRO A 24 -9.73 -7.74 13.64
CA PRO A 24 -10.72 -7.97 12.60
C PRO A 24 -10.03 -8.38 11.29
N PRO A 25 -10.56 -9.37 10.55
CA PRO A 25 -9.91 -9.95 9.36
C PRO A 25 -9.60 -8.89 8.30
N ASP A 26 -10.41 -7.84 8.22
CA ASP A 26 -10.23 -6.71 7.31
C ASP A 26 -8.87 -5.99 7.50
N LEU A 27 -8.28 -6.01 8.70
CA LEU A 27 -6.97 -5.39 8.93
C LEU A 27 -5.82 -6.16 8.31
N ASP A 28 -5.90 -7.49 8.29
CA ASP A 28 -4.88 -8.33 7.67
C ASP A 28 -4.89 -8.14 6.15
N ASP A 29 -6.08 -8.04 5.55
CA ASP A 29 -6.25 -7.74 4.13
C ASP A 29 -5.69 -6.36 3.75
N LEU A 30 -5.98 -5.33 4.56
CA LEU A 30 -5.47 -3.98 4.32
C LEU A 30 -3.95 -3.89 4.52
N THR A 31 -3.40 -4.58 5.52
CA THR A 31 -1.95 -4.63 5.78
C THR A 31 -1.24 -5.36 4.64
N THR A 32 -1.81 -6.48 4.17
CA THR A 32 -1.30 -7.22 3.01
C THR A 32 -1.29 -6.34 1.76
N ALA A 33 -2.38 -5.61 1.50
CA ALA A 33 -2.45 -4.68 0.38
C ALA A 33 -1.42 -3.53 0.51
N LEU A 34 -1.20 -3.03 1.73
CA LEU A 34 -0.25 -1.96 2.03
C LEU A 34 1.19 -2.38 1.72
N ASP A 35 1.59 -3.56 2.23
CA ASP A 35 2.94 -4.10 2.04
C ASP A 35 3.23 -4.33 0.56
N ARG A 36 2.25 -4.87 -0.18
CA ARG A 36 2.38 -5.03 -1.62
C ARG A 36 2.48 -3.69 -2.35
N ALA A 37 1.66 -2.70 -1.98
CA ALA A 37 1.75 -1.37 -2.60
C ALA A 37 3.13 -0.74 -2.42
N ARG A 38 3.74 -0.88 -1.24
CA ARG A 38 5.10 -0.41 -0.98
C ARG A 38 6.14 -1.20 -1.80
N ALA A 39 6.01 -2.52 -1.85
CA ALA A 39 6.93 -3.38 -2.61
C ALA A 39 6.87 -3.11 -4.12
N ASP A 40 5.66 -3.03 -4.68
CA ASP A 40 5.42 -2.72 -6.10
C ASP A 40 5.99 -1.35 -6.46
N SER A 41 5.76 -0.34 -5.61
CA SER A 41 6.27 1.01 -5.80
C SER A 41 7.79 1.05 -5.85
N LYS A 42 8.45 0.37 -4.90
CA LYS A 42 9.91 0.26 -4.84
C LYS A 42 10.46 -0.45 -6.09
N LEU A 43 9.88 -1.59 -6.46
CA LEU A 43 10.31 -2.36 -7.62
C LEU A 43 10.21 -1.53 -8.91
N ALA A 44 9.09 -0.84 -9.12
CA ALA A 44 8.89 0.02 -10.28
C ALA A 44 9.87 1.21 -10.29
N ALA A 45 10.15 1.82 -9.13
CA ALA A 45 11.10 2.93 -9.01
C ALA A 45 12.55 2.48 -9.31
N GLU A 46 12.97 1.32 -8.81
CA GLU A 46 14.30 0.75 -9.08
C GLU A 46 14.50 0.46 -10.57
N LEU A 47 13.48 -0.08 -11.24
CA LEU A 47 13.54 -0.31 -12.68
C LEU A 47 13.49 1.00 -13.48
N ALA A 48 12.68 1.98 -13.05
CA ALA A 48 12.64 3.30 -13.67
C ALA A 48 14.02 3.97 -13.68
N ALA A 49 14.75 3.88 -12.56
CA ALA A 49 16.08 4.48 -12.39
C ALA A 49 17.15 3.93 -13.34
N THR A 50 16.95 2.71 -13.86
CA THR A 50 17.89 2.05 -14.80
C THR A 50 17.37 2.03 -16.25
N SER A 51 16.11 2.42 -16.45
CA SER A 51 15.44 2.50 -17.75
C SER A 51 15.67 3.86 -18.43
N ARG A 52 15.24 3.99 -19.70
CA ARG A 52 15.31 5.25 -20.45
C ARG A 52 14.03 5.53 -21.24
N GLY A 53 13.81 6.80 -21.55
CA GLY A 53 12.70 7.26 -22.38
C GLY A 53 11.33 6.92 -21.79
N ARG A 54 10.35 6.70 -22.67
CA ARG A 54 8.95 6.46 -22.29
C ARG A 54 8.77 5.34 -21.26
N LEU A 55 9.60 4.29 -21.30
CA LEU A 55 9.51 3.20 -20.33
C LEU A 55 9.84 3.68 -18.90
N ALA A 56 10.87 4.52 -18.75
CA ALA A 56 11.23 5.09 -17.45
C ALA A 56 10.11 5.98 -16.91
N ASP A 57 9.51 6.82 -17.77
CA ASP A 57 8.41 7.70 -17.39
C ASP A 57 7.18 6.91 -16.91
N VAL A 58 6.80 5.85 -17.64
CA VAL A 58 5.66 5.00 -17.28
C VAL A 58 5.94 4.24 -15.98
N LEU A 59 7.14 3.72 -15.79
CA LEU A 59 7.50 3.03 -14.55
C LEU A 59 7.51 3.98 -13.34
N ALA A 60 7.95 5.23 -13.53
CA ALA A 60 7.90 6.25 -12.48
C ALA A 60 6.45 6.60 -12.10
N GLU A 61 5.54 6.71 -13.08
CA GLU A 61 4.12 6.93 -12.80
C GLU A 61 3.50 5.74 -12.07
N VAL A 62 3.82 4.50 -12.48
CA VAL A 62 3.39 3.29 -11.76
C VAL A 62 3.90 3.32 -10.32
N ALA A 63 5.17 3.67 -10.11
CA ALA A 63 5.73 3.78 -8.77
C ALA A 63 4.98 4.80 -7.90
N ALA A 64 4.67 5.98 -8.46
CA ALA A 64 3.93 7.05 -7.80
C ALA A 64 2.48 6.64 -7.46
N GLN A 65 1.77 6.02 -8.40
CA GLN A 65 0.42 5.49 -8.15
C GLN A 65 0.42 4.45 -7.02
N ARG A 66 1.40 3.52 -7.02
CA ARG A 66 1.51 2.52 -5.94
C ARG A 66 1.88 3.15 -4.59
N SER A 67 2.69 4.22 -4.56
CA SER A 67 2.91 5.00 -3.33
C SER A 67 1.61 5.65 -2.83
N ALA A 68 0.83 6.26 -3.71
CA ALA A 68 -0.45 6.89 -3.35
C ALA A 68 -1.46 5.87 -2.80
N HIS A 69 -1.51 4.67 -3.36
CA HIS A 69 -2.30 3.58 -2.80
C HIS A 69 -1.82 3.15 -1.41
N ALA A 70 -0.50 3.09 -1.18
CA ALA A 70 0.06 2.78 0.14
C ALA A 70 -0.31 3.86 1.19
N GLU A 71 -0.34 5.13 0.82
CA GLU A 71 -0.79 6.21 1.70
C GLU A 71 -2.27 6.03 2.06
N ALA A 72 -3.15 5.83 1.05
CA ALA A 72 -4.58 5.63 1.29
C ALA A 72 -4.89 4.40 2.15
N LEU A 73 -4.15 3.30 1.97
CA LEU A 73 -4.26 2.11 2.81
C LEU A 73 -3.77 2.37 4.23
N SER A 74 -2.68 3.12 4.39
CA SER A 74 -2.17 3.51 5.71
C SER A 74 -3.20 4.35 6.45
N ASP A 75 -3.77 5.37 5.79
CA ASP A 75 -4.82 6.24 6.35
C ASP A 75 -6.04 5.43 6.79
N GLU A 76 -6.46 4.45 5.99
CA GLU A 76 -7.57 3.58 6.32
C GLU A 76 -7.26 2.68 7.53
N ILE A 77 -6.05 2.14 7.64
CA ILE A 77 -5.61 1.39 8.82
C ILE A 77 -5.62 2.28 10.06
N VAL A 78 -5.16 3.54 9.96
CA VAL A 78 -5.24 4.51 11.07
C VAL A 78 -6.69 4.77 11.46
N ARG A 79 -7.58 4.98 10.49
CA ARG A 79 -9.01 5.19 10.75
C ARG A 79 -9.67 4.01 11.46
N LEU A 80 -9.28 2.77 11.12
CA LEU A 80 -9.83 1.56 11.73
C LEU A 80 -9.30 1.26 13.13
N THR A 81 -8.00 1.49 13.34
CA THR A 81 -7.32 1.06 14.57
C THR A 81 -7.13 2.18 15.59
N GLY A 82 -7.16 3.44 15.14
CA GLY A 82 -6.71 4.60 15.91
C GLY A 82 -5.19 4.74 16.01
N GLN A 83 -4.44 3.77 15.47
CA GLN A 83 -2.99 3.68 15.58
C GLN A 83 -2.34 3.90 14.22
N ALA A 84 -1.15 4.50 14.22
CA ALA A 84 -0.36 4.61 13.00
C ALA A 84 -0.17 3.21 12.37
N ALA A 85 -0.39 3.10 11.06
CA ALA A 85 -0.11 1.88 10.32
C ALA A 85 1.36 1.47 10.55
N PRO A 86 1.69 0.17 10.55
CA PRO A 86 3.05 -0.29 10.70
C PRO A 86 3.96 0.46 9.71
N SER A 87 4.87 1.26 10.26
CA SER A 87 5.95 1.84 9.46
C SER A 87 6.90 0.70 9.11
N ALA A 88 7.29 0.60 7.85
CA ALA A 88 8.38 -0.30 7.47
C ALA A 88 9.64 0.21 8.18
N ALA A 89 9.97 -0.38 9.32
CA ALA A 89 11.21 -0.08 10.01
C ALA A 89 12.36 -0.35 9.04
N ALA A 90 13.22 0.64 8.81
CA ALA A 90 14.44 0.44 8.05
C ALA A 90 15.34 -0.51 8.84
N THR A 91 15.32 -1.79 8.49
CA THR A 91 16.28 -2.75 9.02
C THR A 91 17.66 -2.36 8.48
N SER A 92 18.50 -1.73 9.31
CA SER A 92 19.91 -1.53 8.98
C SER A 92 20.61 -2.88 8.93
N THR A 93 20.77 -3.42 7.73
CA THR A 93 21.59 -4.60 7.48
C THR A 93 23.05 -4.16 7.30
N THR A 94 23.93 -4.66 8.16
CA THR A 94 25.38 -4.67 7.93
C THR A 94 25.69 -5.36 6.59
N PRO A 95 26.63 -4.84 5.77
CA PRO A 95 26.93 -5.40 4.46
C PRO A 95 27.59 -6.77 4.62
N SER A 96 26.78 -7.83 4.54
CA SER A 96 27.27 -9.18 4.23
C SER A 96 27.41 -9.26 2.72
N SER A 97 28.53 -9.78 2.23
CA SER A 97 28.86 -9.92 0.81
C SER A 97 27.71 -10.58 0.04
N ALA A 98 26.85 -9.76 -0.56
CA ALA A 98 25.66 -10.23 -1.26
C ALA A 98 26.08 -10.87 -2.58
N ALA A 99 25.63 -12.11 -2.81
CA ALA A 99 25.57 -12.66 -4.14
C ALA A 99 24.79 -11.68 -5.05
N SER A 100 25.26 -11.48 -6.27
CA SER A 100 24.65 -10.55 -7.23
C SER A 100 23.19 -10.94 -7.47
N VAL A 101 22.24 -10.20 -6.87
CA VAL A 101 20.81 -10.35 -7.20
C VAL A 101 20.63 -9.87 -8.64
N PRO A 102 19.94 -10.62 -9.51
CA PRO A 102 19.65 -10.18 -10.87
C PRO A 102 18.92 -8.83 -10.86
N ALA A 103 19.24 -7.96 -11.82
CA ALA A 103 18.53 -6.70 -11.97
C ALA A 103 17.04 -6.96 -12.27
N PRO A 104 16.12 -6.16 -11.70
CA PRO A 104 14.69 -6.30 -11.95
C PRO A 104 14.35 -6.08 -13.42
N THR A 105 13.28 -6.70 -13.89
CA THR A 105 12.78 -6.62 -15.26
C THR A 105 11.35 -6.07 -15.31
N VAL A 106 10.90 -5.66 -16.50
CA VAL A 106 9.51 -5.21 -16.70
C VAL A 106 8.51 -6.33 -16.39
N GLU A 107 8.87 -7.58 -16.68
CA GLU A 107 8.02 -8.73 -16.38
C GLU A 107 7.86 -8.94 -14.86
N ASP A 108 8.89 -8.64 -14.07
CA ASP A 108 8.80 -8.69 -12.60
C ASP A 108 7.77 -7.66 -12.09
N VAL A 109 7.78 -6.44 -12.64
CA VAL A 109 6.78 -5.40 -12.31
C VAL A 109 5.38 -5.84 -12.73
N ILE A 110 5.22 -6.39 -13.94
CA ILE A 110 3.92 -6.91 -14.43
C ILE A 110 3.41 -8.03 -13.53
N GLY A 111 4.26 -8.99 -13.17
CA GLY A 111 3.92 -10.11 -12.31
C GLY A 111 3.53 -9.66 -10.89
N ALA A 112 4.26 -8.70 -10.33
CA ALA A 112 3.95 -8.10 -9.03
C ALA A 112 2.59 -7.38 -9.06
N LEU A 113 2.34 -6.53 -10.06
CA LEU A 113 1.07 -5.81 -10.22
C LEU A 113 -0.12 -6.74 -10.43
N ARG A 114 0.05 -7.82 -11.22
CA ARG A 114 -1.00 -8.85 -11.40
C ARG A 114 -1.31 -9.53 -10.07
N THR A 115 -0.28 -9.97 -9.36
CA THR A 115 -0.42 -10.57 -8.02
C THR A 115 -1.17 -9.64 -7.08
N SER A 116 -0.81 -8.35 -7.05
CA SER A 116 -1.49 -7.30 -6.27
C SER A 116 -2.95 -7.11 -6.68
N ALA A 117 -3.27 -7.10 -7.98
CA ALA A 117 -4.63 -7.00 -8.47
C ALA A 117 -5.51 -8.19 -8.04
N ASP A 118 -4.99 -9.41 -8.16
CA ASP A 118 -5.72 -10.64 -7.81
C ASP A 118 -6.02 -10.69 -6.31
N SER A 119 -5.03 -10.40 -5.46
CA SER A 119 -5.21 -10.38 -4.01
C SER A 119 -6.15 -9.27 -3.55
N ALA A 120 -6.06 -8.07 -4.13
CA ALA A 120 -6.97 -6.98 -3.81
C ALA A 120 -8.40 -7.28 -4.27
N THR A 121 -8.57 -7.96 -5.40
CA THR A 121 -9.89 -8.43 -5.88
C THR A 121 -10.49 -9.45 -4.92
N GLN A 122 -9.69 -10.43 -4.46
CA GLN A 122 -10.14 -11.42 -3.50
C GLN A 122 -10.56 -10.78 -2.18
N ALA A 123 -9.74 -9.88 -1.63
CA ALA A 123 -10.05 -9.15 -0.41
C ALA A 123 -11.29 -8.25 -0.57
N ALA A 124 -11.43 -7.55 -1.70
CA ALA A 124 -12.61 -6.74 -1.99
C ALA A 124 -13.91 -7.58 -1.99
N GLY A 125 -13.85 -8.83 -2.45
CA GLY A 125 -14.98 -9.76 -2.42
C GLY A 125 -15.33 -10.30 -1.03
N ALA A 126 -14.38 -10.29 -0.09
CA ALA A 126 -14.61 -10.69 1.31
C ALA A 126 -15.12 -9.53 2.19
N LEU A 127 -15.00 -8.30 1.71
CA LEU A 127 -15.30 -7.08 2.46
C LEU A 127 -16.55 -6.38 1.95
N THR A 128 -17.01 -5.35 2.68
CA THR A 128 -18.15 -4.51 2.27
C THR A 128 -17.87 -3.02 2.47
N GLY A 129 -18.69 -2.18 1.83
CA GLY A 129 -18.64 -0.72 1.99
C GLY A 129 -17.35 -0.09 1.46
N TYR A 130 -16.84 0.91 2.19
CA TYR A 130 -15.69 1.70 1.78
C TYR A 130 -14.44 0.86 1.47
N ARG A 131 -14.13 -0.13 2.31
CA ARG A 131 -12.91 -0.96 2.20
C ARG A 131 -12.94 -1.88 0.98
N ALA A 132 -14.10 -2.47 0.69
CA ALA A 132 -14.30 -3.22 -0.55
C ALA A 132 -14.10 -2.32 -1.78
N GLY A 133 -14.65 -1.10 -1.76
CA GLY A 133 -14.47 -0.12 -2.84
C GLY A 133 -13.01 0.32 -3.01
N LEU A 134 -12.30 0.59 -1.91
CA LEU A 134 -10.89 0.96 -1.90
C LEU A 134 -10.04 -0.13 -2.55
N LEU A 135 -10.19 -1.39 -2.11
CA LEU A 135 -9.42 -2.51 -2.63
C LEU A 135 -9.78 -2.85 -4.09
N ALA A 136 -11.07 -2.74 -4.46
CA ALA A 136 -11.48 -2.90 -5.85
C ALA A 136 -10.88 -1.83 -6.77
N SER A 137 -10.83 -0.56 -6.32
CA SER A 137 -10.19 0.53 -7.07
C SER A 137 -8.68 0.33 -7.23
N ILE A 138 -8.01 -0.17 -6.19
CA ILE A 138 -6.60 -0.55 -6.25
C ILE A 138 -6.38 -1.69 -7.25
N ALA A 139 -7.22 -2.74 -7.20
CA ALA A 139 -7.14 -3.86 -8.12
C ALA A 139 -7.29 -3.41 -9.58
N ALA A 140 -8.29 -2.56 -9.86
CA ALA A 140 -8.51 -1.99 -11.19
C ALA A 140 -7.32 -1.15 -11.66
N SER A 141 -6.75 -0.31 -10.78
CA SER A 141 -5.59 0.53 -11.10
C SER A 141 -4.35 -0.31 -11.44
N CYS A 142 -4.08 -1.37 -10.66
CA CYS A 142 -3.01 -2.33 -10.96
C CYS A 142 -3.26 -3.05 -12.29
N ALA A 143 -4.51 -3.44 -12.57
CA ALA A 143 -4.89 -4.05 -13.85
C ALA A 143 -4.65 -3.12 -15.03
N CYS A 144 -5.04 -1.85 -14.94
CA CYS A 144 -4.76 -0.85 -15.96
C CYS A 144 -3.24 -0.65 -16.15
N ALA A 145 -2.47 -0.62 -15.07
CA ALA A 145 -1.02 -0.47 -15.14
C ALA A 145 -0.36 -1.59 -15.94
N TYR A 146 -0.67 -2.87 -15.67
CA TYR A 146 -0.02 -3.98 -16.38
C TYR A 146 -0.63 -4.30 -17.76
N THR A 147 -1.92 -4.03 -17.99
CA THR A 147 -2.55 -4.33 -19.29
C THR A 147 -2.46 -3.19 -20.31
N VAL A 148 -2.40 -1.94 -19.85
CA VAL A 148 -2.44 -0.76 -20.72
C VAL A 148 -1.14 0.00 -20.68
N ALA A 149 -0.72 0.47 -19.50
CA ALA A 149 0.42 1.38 -19.40
C ALA A 149 1.73 0.70 -19.81
N LEU A 150 2.06 -0.43 -19.18
CA LEU A 150 3.32 -1.16 -19.44
C LEU A 150 3.31 -1.87 -20.80
N ALA A 151 2.16 -2.42 -21.22
CA ALA A 151 2.02 -3.01 -22.55
C ALA A 151 2.25 -1.99 -23.67
N GLY A 152 1.73 -0.76 -23.51
CA GLY A 152 1.94 0.33 -24.46
C GLY A 152 3.37 0.90 -24.46
N ALA A 153 4.10 0.80 -23.34
CA ALA A 153 5.47 1.27 -23.23
C ALA A 153 6.49 0.35 -23.91
N GLY A 154 6.24 -0.98 -23.94
CA GLY A 154 7.13 -1.96 -24.57
C GLY A 154 7.00 -2.11 -26.10
N GLY A 155 6.00 -1.47 -26.72
CA GLY A 155 5.71 -1.58 -28.16
C GLY A 155 6.32 -0.49 -29.05
N GLY A 156 6.87 0.57 -28.47
CA GLY A 156 7.47 1.68 -29.22
C GLY A 156 8.95 1.43 -29.54
N ARG A 157 9.21 0.57 -30.53
CA ARG A 157 10.54 0.40 -31.15
C ARG A 157 10.41 0.53 -32.66
#